data_AF-A0AAV5TD86-F1
#
_entry.id   AF-A0AAV5TD86-F1
#
_cell.length_a   1.000
_cell.length_b   1.000
_cell.length_c   1.000
_cell.angle_alpha   90.00
_cell.angle_beta   90.00
_cell.angle_gamma   90.00
#
_symmetry.space_group_name_H-M   'P 1'
#
loop_
_entity.id
_entity.type
_entity.pdbx_description
1 polymer ?
#
loop_
_entity_poly.entity_id
_entity_poly.type
_entity_poly.pdbx_seq_one_letter_code
_entity_poly.pdbx_strand_id
1 'polypeptide(L)'
;NFFQLIGDVTNENFLEKLVSDTVAKFGKLDVLVNNAGGSSIVHYGKTIEDTPMSDFDNMVAVNVRPALRLSQLAVPHLEKT
;
A
#
# COMPACT_ATOMS: atom_id res chain seq x y z
N ASN A 1 5.05 -5.56 22.22
CA ASN A 1 6.21 -5.03 21.47
C ASN A 1 5.66 -4.44 20.18
N PHE A 2 5.71 -3.12 20.02
CA PHE A 2 5.15 -2.41 18.85
C PHE A 2 6.30 -1.88 17.99
N PHE A 3 6.15 -1.93 16.67
CA PHE A 3 7.10 -1.42 15.69
C PHE A 3 6.35 -0.66 14.62
N GLN A 4 6.82 0.54 14.29
CA GLN A 4 6.20 1.42 13.32
C GLN A 4 7.25 1.95 12.35
N LEU A 5 6.85 2.03 11.08
CA LEU A 5 7.59 2.68 10.01
C LEU A 5 6.70 3.74 9.39
N ILE A 6 7.19 4.98 9.34
CA ILE A 6 6.49 6.10 8.70
C ILE A 6 6.97 6.18 7.25
N GLY A 7 6.03 6.20 6.30
CA GLY A 7 6.33 6.37 4.89
C GLY A 7 5.09 6.39 4.02
N ASP A 8 5.31 6.53 2.71
CA ASP A 8 4.28 6.63 1.68
C ASP A 8 4.20 5.34 0.89
N VAL A 9 3.00 4.77 0.76
CA VAL A 9 2.76 3.53 0.00
C VAL A 9 2.92 3.71 -1.50
N THR A 10 2.95 4.94 -2.02
CA THR A 10 3.26 5.21 -3.42
C THR A 10 4.77 5.11 -3.72
N ASN A 11 5.62 5.07 -2.69
CA ASN A 11 7.07 4.96 -2.82
C ASN A 11 7.53 3.50 -2.80
N GLU A 12 8.04 3.04 -3.94
CA GLU A 12 8.54 1.67 -4.14
C GLU A 12 9.59 1.24 -3.10
N ASN A 13 10.58 2.09 -2.83
CA ASN A 13 11.65 1.80 -1.86
C ASN A 13 11.09 1.64 -0.44
N PHE A 14 10.02 2.37 -0.12
CA PHE A 14 9.36 2.23 1.17
C PHE A 14 8.62 0.89 1.29
N LEU A 15 7.97 0.41 0.24
CA LEU A 15 7.27 -0.88 0.25
C LEU A 15 8.24 -2.04 0.53
N GLU A 16 9.40 -2.03 -0.13
CA GLU A 16 10.45 -3.04 0.08
C GLU A 16 10.97 -3.00 1.51
N LYS A 17 11.30 -1.79 2.00
CA LYS A 17 11.75 -1.55 3.37
C LYS A 17 10.72 -2.00 4.41
N LEU A 18 9.43 -1.74 4.17
CA LEU A 18 8.35 -2.09 5.08
C LEU A 18 8.30 -3.59 5.35
N VAL A 19 8.37 -4.41 4.30
CA VAL A 19 8.37 -5.86 4.42
C VAL A 19 9.68 -6.36 5.03
N SER A 20 10.84 -5.92 4.53
CA SER A 20 12.14 -6.39 4.99
C SER A 20 12.35 -6.12 6.48
N ASP A 21 12.05 -4.91 6.94
CA ASP A 21 12.30 -4.50 8.32
C ASP A 21 11.30 -5.14 9.30
N THR A 22 10.06 -5.36 8.86
CA THR A 22 9.06 -6.08 9.67
C THR A 22 9.52 -7.52 9.91
N VAL A 23 9.95 -8.23 8.85
CA VAL A 23 10.48 -9.59 8.97
C VAL A 23 11.75 -9.60 9.81
N ALA A 24 12.67 -8.64 9.63
CA ALA A 24 13.88 -8.55 10.44
C ALA A 24 13.58 -8.31 11.93
N LYS A 25 12.55 -7.51 12.25
CA LYS A 25 12.18 -7.18 13.63
C LYS A 25 11.50 -8.34 14.36
N PHE A 26 10.60 -9.06 13.68
CA PHE A 26 9.74 -10.07 14.30
C PHE A 26 10.10 -11.51 13.93
N GLY A 27 11.03 -11.71 13.00
CA GLY A 27 11.49 -13.00 12.49
C GLY A 27 10.59 -13.62 11.41
N LYS A 28 9.33 -13.17 11.31
CA LYS A 28 8.34 -13.66 10.35
C LYS A 28 7.29 -12.59 10.01
N LEU A 29 6.47 -12.88 9.00
CA LEU A 29 5.29 -12.12 8.63
C LEU A 29 4.13 -13.08 8.47
N ASP A 30 3.16 -13.05 9.40
CA ASP A 30 1.99 -13.94 9.37
C ASP A 30 0.80 -13.35 8.60
N VAL A 31 0.67 -12.02 8.60
CA VAL A 31 -0.48 -11.30 8.04
C VAL A 31 -0.01 -10.02 7.37
N LEU A 32 -0.48 -9.79 6.15
CA LEU A 32 -0.42 -8.50 5.46
C LEU A 32 -1.83 -7.91 5.39
N VAL A 33 -2.01 -6.67 5.87
CA VAL A 33 -3.26 -5.93 5.73
C VAL A 33 -3.05 -4.74 4.80
N ASN A 34 -3.50 -4.87 3.55
CA ASN A 34 -3.51 -3.78 2.58
C ASN A 34 -4.67 -2.80 2.87
N ASN A 35 -4.49 -1.94 3.87
CA ASN A 35 -5.52 -1.00 4.32
C ASN A 35 -5.35 0.43 3.80
N ALA A 36 -4.13 0.81 3.38
CA ALA A 36 -3.88 2.16 2.88
C ALA A 36 -4.75 2.41 1.64
N GLY A 37 -5.54 3.48 1.70
CA GLY A 37 -6.45 3.83 0.62
C GLY A 37 -7.11 5.17 0.85
N GLY A 38 -7.47 5.84 -0.24
CA GLY A 38 -8.16 7.12 -0.22
C GLY A 38 -8.88 7.39 -1.53
N SER A 39 -9.85 8.28 -1.47
CA SER A 39 -10.41 8.91 -2.66
C SER A 39 -9.88 10.34 -2.73
N SER A 40 -9.77 10.92 -3.93
CA SER A 40 -9.59 12.37 -4.05
C SER A 40 -10.91 13.02 -3.57
N ILE A 41 -10.98 13.39 -2.28
CA ILE A 41 -12.19 13.78 -1.50
C ILE A 41 -12.93 15.02 -2.07
N VAL A 42 -12.55 15.58 -3.20
CA VAL A 42 -13.06 16.88 -3.70
C VAL A 42 -14.03 16.79 -4.89
N HIS A 43 -14.82 15.71 -4.98
CA HIS A 43 -15.77 15.49 -6.07
C HIS A 43 -17.24 15.66 -5.67
N TYR A 44 -17.56 16.53 -4.70
CA TYR A 44 -18.96 16.87 -4.44
C TYR A 44 -19.58 17.52 -5.68
N GLY A 45 -20.49 16.80 -6.33
CA GLY A 45 -21.21 17.26 -7.53
C GLY A 45 -20.50 17.03 -8.86
N LYS A 46 -19.34 16.36 -8.89
CA LYS A 46 -18.68 15.96 -10.15
C LYS A 46 -19.16 14.57 -10.59
N THR A 47 -19.39 14.41 -11.88
CA THR A 47 -19.75 13.14 -12.50
C THR A 47 -18.54 12.48 -13.17
N ILE A 48 -18.73 11.34 -13.83
CA ILE A 48 -17.64 10.60 -14.45
C ILE A 48 -16.99 11.40 -15.59
N GLU A 49 -17.77 12.19 -16.33
CA GLU A 49 -17.28 13.05 -17.41
C GLU A 49 -16.40 14.22 -16.92
N ASP A 50 -16.56 14.63 -15.66
CA ASP A 50 -15.82 15.73 -15.05
C ASP A 50 -14.54 15.28 -14.33
N THR A 51 -14.32 13.96 -14.22
CA THR A 51 -13.24 13.40 -13.42
C THR A 51 -11.92 13.48 -14.20
N PRO A 52 -10.92 14.26 -13.72
CA PRO A 52 -9.62 14.30 -14.35
C PRO A 52 -8.93 12.94 -14.25
N MET A 53 -8.24 12.51 -15.31
CA MET A 53 -7.47 11.26 -15.28
C MET A 53 -6.40 11.24 -14.18
N SER A 54 -5.86 12.40 -13.80
CA SER A 54 -4.92 12.50 -12.68
C SER A 54 -5.52 12.06 -11.34
N ASP A 55 -6.82 12.25 -11.11
CA ASP A 55 -7.48 11.77 -9.89
C ASP A 55 -7.62 10.25 -9.89
N PHE A 56 -7.92 9.66 -11.05
CA PHE A 56 -7.89 8.21 -11.23
C PHE A 56 -6.48 7.64 -11.01
N ASP A 57 -5.47 8.25 -11.62
CA ASP A 57 -4.08 7.83 -11.50
C ASP A 57 -3.62 7.87 -10.04
N ASN A 58 -3.95 8.93 -9.30
CA ASN A 58 -3.66 9.06 -7.88
C ASN A 58 -4.37 7.98 -7.05
N MET A 59 -5.64 7.71 -7.34
CA MET A 59 -6.42 6.68 -6.67
C MET A 59 -5.81 5.29 -6.90
N VAL A 60 -5.43 4.97 -8.14
CA VAL A 60 -4.75 3.70 -8.48
C VAL A 60 -3.38 3.62 -7.80
N ALA A 61 -2.63 4.72 -7.77
CA ALA A 61 -1.31 4.79 -7.15
C ALA A 61 -1.34 4.51 -5.65
N VAL A 62 -2.40 4.92 -4.93
CA VAL A 62 -2.52 4.71 -3.48
C VAL A 62 -3.26 3.42 -3.13
N ASN A 63 -4.30 3.06 -3.89
CA ASN A 63 -5.24 2.00 -3.46
C ASN A 63 -4.94 0.64 -4.09
N VAL A 64 -4.41 0.61 -5.32
CA VAL A 64 -4.29 -0.62 -6.12
C VAL A 64 -2.83 -1.05 -6.22
N ARG A 65 -1.97 -0.15 -6.70
CA ARG A 65 -0.55 -0.45 -6.96
C ARG A 65 0.18 -0.99 -5.73
N PRO A 66 0.13 -0.33 -4.55
CA PRO A 66 0.82 -0.83 -3.37
C PRO A 66 0.25 -2.13 -2.84
N ALA A 67 -1.07 -2.34 -2.92
CA ALA A 67 -1.69 -3.58 -2.45
C ALA A 67 -1.17 -4.79 -3.24
N LEU A 68 -1.08 -4.67 -4.57
CA LEU A 68 -0.48 -5.70 -5.41
C LEU A 68 1.00 -5.88 -5.08
N ARG A 69 1.77 -4.80 -5.01
CA ARG A 69 3.22 -4.86 -4.81
C ARG A 69 3.61 -5.42 -3.45
N LEU A 70 2.96 -4.98 -2.38
CA LEU A 70 3.16 -5.52 -1.04
C LEU A 70 2.80 -7.00 -0.98
N SER A 71 1.75 -7.44 -1.67
CA SER A 71 1.41 -8.86 -1.75
C SER A 71 2.52 -9.67 -2.42
N GLN A 72 3.08 -9.19 -3.55
CA GLN A 72 4.23 -9.84 -4.20
C GLN A 72 5.44 -9.96 -3.27
N LEU A 73 5.74 -8.89 -2.53
CA LEU A 73 6.86 -8.86 -1.58
C LEU A 73 6.62 -9.76 -0.36
N ALA A 74 5.37 -9.87 0.10
CA ALA A 74 5.00 -10.60 1.30
C ALA A 74 4.84 -12.11 1.07
N VAL A 75 4.37 -12.56 -0.09
CA VAL A 75 4.10 -13.98 -0.39
C VAL A 75 5.28 -14.91 -0.01
N PRO A 76 6.54 -14.63 -0.36
CA PRO A 76 7.68 -15.48 0.01
C PRO A 76 7.93 -15.62 1.53
N HIS A 77 7.34 -14.74 2.33
CA HIS A 77 7.40 -14.78 3.80
C HIS A 77 6.14 -15.43 4.37
N LEU A 78 4.96 -15.12 3.81
CA LEU A 78 3.67 -15.68 4.23
C LEU A 78 3.57 -17.19 3.98
N GLU A 79 4.18 -17.72 2.92
CA GLU A 79 4.19 -19.16 2.64
C GLU A 79 4.99 -20.00 3.66
N LYS A 80 5.83 -19.35 4.49
CA LYS A 80 6.68 -20.00 5.48
C LYS A 80 6.09 -19.96 6.89
N THR A 81 4.85 -19.51 7.01
CA THR A 81 4.17 -19.29 8.29
C THR A 81 3.67 -20.59 8.90
#